data_AF-A0A0M9GAN7-F1
#
_entry.id   AF-A0A0M9GAN7-F1
#
_cell.length_a   1.000
_cell.length_b   1.000
_cell.length_c   1.000
_cell.angle_alpha   90.00
_cell.angle_beta   90.00
_cell.angle_gamma   90.00
#
_symmetry.space_group_name_H-M   'P 1'
#
loop_
_entity.id
_entity.type
_entity.pdbx_description
1 polymer ?
#
loop_
_entity_poly.entity_id
_entity_poly.type
_entity_poly.pdbx_seq_one_letter_code
_entity_poly.pdbx_strand_id
1 'polypeptide(L)'
;MALDFDVDDGPSFDDLVRSKRDDVLKGRMMSQCWTDLADQHLFFKDIAKEGRLRGESVGVVLAAVEGISRVIMRTELVNTPQGTALENTATAATASSTLPPANTASAANADNELHHAEVLVRVADAYLCLYSSTPVPTRAQWHHSLLPAVQGTVVSTDDAANIGAGSISMQASASLPTPISTHTSAPSLSPSSSSSSVVGRYLSKLRGTLQTVTQQLANPNKGDDSGGEDGSFAEEELKELVRCCVASGRRAARHPALSKTEGKAVREMVKVLQDYAGSSTLEW
;
A
#
# COMPACT_ATOMS: atom_id res chain seq x y z
N MET A 1 27.26 47.95 -47.80
CA MET A 1 26.46 46.71 -47.92
C MET A 1 26.41 46.11 -46.53
N ALA A 2 25.31 46.30 -45.82
CA ALA A 2 25.09 45.62 -44.55
C ALA A 2 24.62 44.20 -44.89
N LEU A 3 25.36 43.20 -44.44
CA LEU A 3 24.95 41.81 -44.53
C LEU A 3 23.95 41.58 -43.39
N ASP A 4 22.68 41.62 -43.76
CA ASP A 4 21.58 41.17 -42.90
C ASP A 4 21.69 39.65 -42.84
N PHE A 5 22.30 39.15 -41.77
CA PHE A 5 22.23 37.73 -41.45
C PHE A 5 20.87 37.54 -40.80
N ASP A 6 19.90 37.04 -41.58
CA ASP A 6 18.69 36.43 -41.05
C ASP A 6 19.13 35.38 -40.02
N VAL A 7 19.10 35.77 -38.75
CA VAL A 7 19.21 34.84 -37.63
C VAL A 7 17.96 33.99 -37.74
N ASP A 8 18.14 32.77 -38.24
CA ASP A 8 17.09 31.78 -38.43
C ASP A 8 16.22 31.77 -37.16
N ASP A 9 14.97 32.24 -37.24
CA ASP A 9 13.95 32.23 -36.16
C ASP A 9 13.50 30.80 -35.84
N GLY A 10 14.35 29.82 -36.13
CA GLY A 10 14.12 28.42 -35.82
C GLY A 10 14.06 28.21 -34.31
N PRO A 11 13.26 27.21 -33.87
CA PRO A 11 13.25 26.81 -32.47
C PRO A 11 14.67 26.45 -32.01
N SER A 12 15.02 26.90 -30.80
CA SER A 12 16.32 26.57 -30.23
C SER A 12 16.46 25.05 -30.05
N PHE A 13 17.69 24.56 -29.98
CA PHE A 13 17.95 23.14 -29.72
C PHE A 13 17.23 22.66 -28.45
N ASP A 14 17.21 23.48 -27.40
CA ASP A 14 16.52 23.18 -26.15
C ASP A 14 15.00 23.10 -26.33
N ASP A 15 14.41 23.94 -27.18
CA ASP A 15 12.98 23.88 -27.49
C ASP A 15 12.64 22.63 -28.31
N LEU A 16 13.53 22.21 -29.21
CA LEU A 16 13.38 20.97 -29.96
C LEU A 16 13.44 19.74 -29.03
N VAL A 17 14.42 19.69 -28.12
CA VAL A 17 14.58 18.60 -27.16
C VAL A 17 13.39 18.55 -26.20
N ARG A 18 12.93 19.72 -25.71
CA ARG A 18 11.77 19.81 -24.82
C ARG A 18 10.48 19.39 -25.54
N SER A 19 10.28 19.82 -26.79
CA SER A 19 9.15 19.40 -27.62
C SER A 19 9.16 17.90 -27.87
N LYS A 20 10.31 17.31 -28.20
CA LYS A 20 10.41 15.85 -28.44
C LYS A 20 10.23 15.05 -27.16
N ARG A 21 10.76 15.53 -26.04
CA ARG A 21 10.49 14.95 -24.72
C ARG A 21 9.00 14.98 -24.41
N ASP A 22 8.34 16.10 -24.65
CA ASP A 22 6.90 16.26 -24.42
C ASP A 22 6.07 15.38 -25.39
N ASP A 23 6.50 15.19 -26.64
CA ASP A 23 5.88 14.26 -27.59
C ASP A 23 6.00 12.79 -27.14
N VAL A 24 7.16 12.40 -26.60
CA VAL A 24 7.37 11.08 -25.99
C VAL A 24 6.50 10.90 -24.75
N LEU A 25 6.36 11.95 -23.93
CA LEU A 25 5.58 11.93 -22.69
C LEU A 25 4.06 12.01 -22.92
N LYS A 26 3.58 12.53 -24.06
CA LYS A 26 2.13 12.69 -24.38
C LYS A 26 1.40 11.40 -24.79
N GLY A 27 1.98 10.22 -24.55
CA GLY A 27 1.26 8.95 -24.44
C GLY A 27 0.77 8.31 -25.74
N ARG A 28 0.36 9.08 -26.76
CA ARG A 28 -0.32 8.55 -27.96
C ARG A 28 0.59 7.74 -28.90
N MET A 29 1.91 7.90 -28.79
CA MET A 29 2.93 7.11 -29.49
C MET A 29 3.94 6.48 -28.54
N MET A 30 3.70 6.48 -27.21
CA MET A 30 4.73 6.10 -26.24
C MET A 30 5.26 4.68 -26.44
N SER A 31 4.40 3.73 -26.80
CA SER A 31 4.80 2.36 -27.14
C SER A 31 5.64 2.28 -28.41
N GLN A 32 5.27 3.00 -29.46
CA GLN A 32 6.02 3.05 -30.73
C GLN A 32 7.36 3.76 -30.55
N CYS A 33 7.36 4.96 -29.94
CA CYS A 33 8.58 5.72 -29.64
C CYS A 33 9.53 4.93 -28.73
N TRP A 34 9.01 4.17 -27.75
CA TRP A 34 9.86 3.33 -26.91
C TRP A 34 10.42 2.13 -27.66
N THR A 35 9.63 1.52 -28.55
CA THR A 35 10.10 0.44 -29.42
C THR A 35 11.20 0.94 -30.36
N ASP A 36 10.97 2.07 -31.02
CA ASP A 36 11.93 2.70 -31.92
C ASP A 36 13.23 3.09 -31.18
N LEU A 37 13.11 3.61 -29.95
CA LEU A 37 14.25 3.96 -29.11
C LEU A 37 15.04 2.72 -28.65
N ALA A 38 14.34 1.65 -28.25
CA ALA A 38 14.95 0.38 -27.85
C ALA A 38 15.63 -0.34 -29.04
N ASP A 39 15.08 -0.21 -30.24
CA ASP A 39 15.65 -0.78 -31.46
C ASP A 39 16.88 0.00 -31.94
N GLN A 40 16.88 1.33 -31.77
CA GLN A 40 18.02 2.19 -32.13
C GLN A 40 19.18 2.09 -31.13
N HIS A 41 18.90 1.74 -29.88
CA HIS A 41 19.88 1.79 -28.80
C HIS A 41 19.77 0.57 -27.86
N LEU A 42 20.79 -0.30 -27.91
CA LEU A 42 20.85 -1.53 -27.10
C LEU A 42 20.69 -1.27 -25.58
N PHE A 43 21.18 -0.14 -25.07
CA PHE A 43 21.04 0.23 -23.66
C PHE A 43 19.57 0.35 -23.21
N PHE A 44 18.68 0.91 -24.05
CA PHE A 44 17.26 1.01 -23.70
C PHE A 44 16.55 -0.35 -23.73
N LYS A 45 17.03 -1.30 -24.54
CA LYS A 45 16.55 -2.69 -24.52
C LYS A 45 16.88 -3.38 -23.20
N ASP A 46 18.08 -3.15 -22.66
CA ASP A 46 18.47 -3.69 -21.35
C ASP A 46 17.65 -3.06 -20.22
N ILE A 47 17.41 -1.74 -20.26
CA ILE A 47 16.49 -1.07 -19.31
C ILE A 47 15.08 -1.67 -19.38
N ALA A 48 14.53 -1.84 -20.58
CA ALA A 48 13.18 -2.39 -20.76
C ALA A 48 13.07 -3.83 -20.26
N LYS A 49 14.12 -4.63 -20.48
CA LYS A 49 14.22 -6.00 -19.97
C LYS A 49 14.27 -6.01 -18.43
N GLU A 50 15.11 -5.16 -17.84
CA GLU A 50 15.23 -5.03 -16.39
C GLU A 50 13.91 -4.55 -15.76
N GLY A 51 13.27 -3.53 -16.34
CA GLY A 51 11.96 -3.05 -15.90
C GLY A 51 10.89 -4.15 -15.92
N ARG A 52 10.89 -5.02 -16.94
CA ARG A 52 9.99 -6.19 -17.00
C ARG A 52 10.28 -7.19 -15.88
N LEU A 53 11.55 -7.55 -15.69
CA LEU A 53 11.95 -8.49 -14.64
C LEU A 53 11.56 -7.96 -13.24
N ARG A 54 11.75 -6.66 -13.02
CA ARG A 54 11.32 -5.99 -11.78
C ARG A 54 9.80 -6.01 -11.61
N GLY A 55 9.04 -5.69 -12.66
CA GLY A 55 7.58 -5.77 -12.64
C GLY A 55 7.06 -7.19 -12.33
N GLU A 56 7.66 -8.20 -12.94
CA GLU A 56 7.36 -9.61 -12.65
C GLU A 56 7.67 -9.96 -11.18
N SER A 57 8.83 -9.54 -10.68
CA SER A 57 9.22 -9.74 -9.27
C SER A 57 8.23 -9.08 -8.31
N VAL A 58 7.86 -7.82 -8.53
CA VAL A 58 6.89 -7.09 -7.70
C VAL A 58 5.52 -7.78 -7.75
N GLY A 59 5.06 -8.20 -8.92
CA GLY A 59 3.79 -8.93 -9.06
C GLY A 59 3.76 -10.23 -8.25
N VAL A 60 4.85 -11.02 -8.32
CA VAL A 60 4.97 -12.26 -7.54
C VAL A 60 5.00 -12.00 -6.03
N VAL A 61 5.66 -10.92 -5.59
CA VAL A 61 5.69 -10.49 -4.19
C VAL A 61 4.31 -10.09 -3.69
N LEU A 62 3.59 -9.25 -4.44
CA LEU A 62 2.25 -8.80 -4.06
C LEU A 62 1.25 -9.98 -4.00
N ALA A 63 1.33 -10.91 -4.95
CA ALA A 63 0.53 -12.14 -4.91
C ALA A 63 0.86 -13.01 -3.67
N ALA A 64 2.12 -13.08 -3.26
CA ALA A 64 2.52 -13.80 -2.04
C ALA A 64 2.01 -13.10 -0.76
N VAL A 65 2.05 -11.76 -0.71
CA VAL A 65 1.48 -10.96 0.39
C VAL A 65 -0.03 -11.19 0.51
N GLU A 66 -0.75 -11.14 -0.62
CA GLU A 66 -2.18 -11.37 -0.68
C GLU A 66 -2.53 -12.80 -0.21
N GLY A 67 -1.79 -13.80 -0.72
CA GLY A 67 -1.95 -15.21 -0.33
C GLY A 67 -1.74 -15.44 1.17
N ILE A 68 -0.69 -14.86 1.76
CA ILE A 68 -0.43 -14.93 3.21
C ILE A 68 -1.55 -14.25 4.00
N SER A 69 -2.01 -13.08 3.56
CA SER A 69 -3.09 -12.33 4.22
C SER A 69 -4.40 -13.12 4.24
N ARG A 70 -4.78 -13.76 3.12
CA ARG A 70 -5.95 -14.65 3.05
C ARG A 70 -5.84 -15.85 3.99
N VAL A 71 -4.65 -16.43 4.12
CA VAL A 71 -4.43 -17.55 5.05
C VAL A 71 -4.58 -17.09 6.48
N ILE A 72 -4.03 -15.93 6.84
CA ILE A 72 -4.16 -15.34 8.19
C ILE A 72 -5.65 -15.13 8.52
N MET A 73 -6.42 -14.51 7.63
CA MET A 73 -7.87 -14.32 7.83
C MET A 73 -8.57 -15.65 8.12
N ARG A 74 -8.28 -16.69 7.32
CA ARG A 74 -8.91 -18.00 7.48
C ARG A 74 -8.53 -18.66 8.80
N THR A 75 -7.27 -18.57 9.22
CA THR A 75 -6.83 -19.20 10.47
C THR A 75 -7.42 -18.50 11.69
N GLU A 76 -7.60 -17.18 11.65
CA GLU A 76 -8.26 -16.44 12.74
C GLU A 76 -9.77 -16.72 12.80
N LEU A 77 -10.46 -16.82 11.65
CA LEU A 77 -11.88 -17.19 11.59
C LEU A 77 -12.17 -18.56 12.24
N VAL A 78 -11.25 -19.52 12.12
CA VAL A 78 -11.39 -20.86 12.72
C VAL A 78 -11.18 -20.82 14.24
N ASN A 79 -10.43 -19.84 14.75
CA ASN A 79 -10.15 -19.70 16.17
C ASN A 79 -11.27 -18.98 16.94
N THR A 80 -12.23 -18.35 16.25
CA THR A 80 -13.41 -17.75 16.89
C THR A 80 -14.31 -18.88 17.40
N PRO A 81 -14.47 -19.06 18.72
CA PRO A 81 -15.36 -20.10 19.24
C PRO A 81 -16.80 -19.69 18.96
N GLN A 82 -17.31 -20.10 17.80
CA GLN A 82 -18.73 -20.01 17.50
C GLN A 82 -19.43 -20.93 18.50
N GLY A 83 -20.23 -20.34 19.39
CA GLY A 83 -20.87 -21.03 20.48
C GLY A 83 -21.56 -22.30 20.01
N THR A 84 -21.11 -23.43 20.55
CA THR A 84 -21.83 -24.69 20.55
C THR A 84 -23.13 -24.49 21.33
N ALA A 85 -24.17 -24.02 20.64
CA ALA A 85 -25.55 -24.10 21.10
C ALA A 85 -26.32 -24.93 20.09
N LEU A 86 -27.03 -25.93 20.62
CA LEU A 86 -27.92 -26.90 19.96
C LEU A 86 -27.20 -28.08 19.31
N GLU A 87 -27.00 -29.15 20.08
CA GLU A 87 -27.93 -30.29 20.09
C GLU A 87 -27.38 -31.37 21.04
N ASN A 88 -28.02 -31.53 22.21
CA ASN A 88 -28.19 -32.82 22.91
C ASN A 88 -29.01 -32.61 24.20
N THR A 89 -30.31 -32.88 24.04
CA THR A 89 -31.19 -33.70 24.89
C THR A 89 -31.08 -33.60 26.42
N ALA A 90 -32.23 -33.27 27.01
CA ALA A 90 -32.59 -33.25 28.43
C ALA A 90 -31.89 -34.30 29.34
N THR A 91 -31.53 -33.91 30.56
CA THR A 91 -32.25 -34.20 31.83
C THR A 91 -31.54 -33.49 33.00
N ALA A 92 -32.31 -32.94 33.94
CA ALA A 92 -31.88 -32.08 35.04
C ALA A 92 -30.93 -32.73 36.07
N ALA A 93 -30.02 -31.93 36.66
CA ALA A 93 -29.82 -31.82 38.11
C ALA A 93 -28.77 -30.75 38.48
N THR A 94 -29.17 -29.94 39.46
CA THR A 94 -28.49 -28.95 40.31
C THR A 94 -26.99 -29.13 40.56
N ALA A 95 -26.16 -28.14 40.20
CA ALA A 95 -24.99 -27.72 40.98
C ALA A 95 -24.51 -26.32 40.56
N SER A 96 -24.47 -25.41 41.53
CA SER A 96 -23.82 -24.10 41.43
C SER A 96 -22.33 -24.28 41.12
N SER A 97 -21.85 -23.71 40.01
CA SER A 97 -20.43 -23.55 39.76
C SER A 97 -20.17 -22.22 39.06
N THR A 98 -19.36 -21.42 39.74
CA THR A 98 -18.97 -20.05 39.45
C THR A 98 -18.30 -19.93 38.08
N LEU A 99 -18.88 -19.14 37.16
CA LEU A 99 -18.24 -18.77 35.90
C LEU A 99 -17.02 -17.86 36.13
N PRO A 100 -15.86 -18.11 35.49
CA PRO A 100 -14.83 -17.09 35.37
C PRO A 100 -15.14 -16.13 34.20
N PRO A 101 -14.92 -14.81 34.34
CA PRO A 101 -14.99 -13.86 33.23
C PRO A 101 -13.64 -13.84 32.49
N ALA A 102 -13.43 -14.75 31.53
CA ALA A 102 -12.16 -14.84 30.79
C ALA A 102 -12.25 -14.62 29.27
N ASN A 103 -13.45 -14.51 28.69
CA ASN A 103 -13.61 -14.65 27.22
C ASN A 103 -13.73 -13.33 26.42
N THR A 104 -13.83 -12.16 27.06
CA THR A 104 -13.99 -10.89 26.31
C THR A 104 -12.70 -10.38 25.67
N ALA A 105 -11.54 -10.61 26.30
CA ALA A 105 -10.25 -10.15 25.79
C ALA A 105 -9.77 -10.98 24.56
N SER A 106 -10.13 -12.26 24.49
CA SER A 106 -9.75 -13.12 23.36
C SER A 106 -10.51 -12.78 22.08
N ALA A 107 -11.81 -12.46 22.20
CA ALA A 107 -12.64 -12.08 21.06
C ALA A 107 -12.19 -10.73 20.46
N ALA A 108 -11.95 -9.72 21.32
CA ALA A 108 -11.49 -8.40 20.87
C ALA A 108 -10.12 -8.43 20.17
N ASN A 109 -9.24 -9.38 20.51
CA ASN A 109 -7.96 -9.54 19.84
C ASN A 109 -8.09 -10.22 18.46
N ALA A 110 -8.99 -11.20 18.32
CA ALA A 110 -9.26 -11.87 17.05
C ALA A 110 -9.88 -10.91 16.03
N ASP A 111 -10.84 -10.08 16.46
CA ASP A 111 -11.47 -9.06 15.62
C ASP A 111 -10.45 -8.03 15.10
N ASN A 112 -9.49 -7.64 15.94
CA ASN A 112 -8.40 -6.75 15.55
C ASN A 112 -7.44 -7.42 14.54
N GLU A 113 -7.09 -8.70 14.71
CA GLU A 113 -6.18 -9.41 13.80
C GLU A 113 -6.82 -9.64 12.42
N LEU A 114 -8.13 -9.94 12.38
CA LEU A 114 -8.91 -10.01 11.15
C LEU A 114 -8.94 -8.66 10.42
N HIS A 115 -9.26 -7.58 11.14
CA HIS A 115 -9.25 -6.22 10.57
C HIS A 115 -7.88 -5.84 10.00
N HIS A 116 -6.80 -6.17 10.71
CA HIS A 116 -5.45 -5.92 10.23
C HIS A 116 -5.14 -6.69 8.93
N ALA A 117 -5.58 -7.95 8.82
CA ALA A 117 -5.39 -8.72 7.60
C ALA A 117 -6.18 -8.13 6.42
N GLU A 118 -7.39 -7.61 6.65
CA GLU A 118 -8.20 -6.93 5.61
C GLU A 118 -7.54 -5.65 5.12
N VAL A 119 -6.96 -4.87 6.03
CA VAL A 119 -6.20 -3.67 5.67
C VAL A 119 -4.96 -4.06 4.86
N LEU A 120 -4.26 -5.15 5.21
CA LEU A 120 -3.09 -5.61 4.44
C LEU A 120 -3.44 -5.98 2.99
N VAL A 121 -4.55 -6.68 2.76
CA VAL A 121 -5.00 -7.00 1.40
C VAL A 121 -5.22 -5.72 0.59
N ARG A 122 -5.95 -4.76 1.16
CA ARG A 122 -6.22 -3.47 0.49
C ARG A 122 -4.94 -2.67 0.22
N VAL A 123 -3.96 -2.73 1.12
CA VAL A 123 -2.64 -2.10 0.92
C VAL A 123 -1.88 -2.80 -0.22
N ALA A 124 -1.91 -4.13 -0.29
CA ALA A 124 -1.27 -4.87 -1.38
C ALA A 124 -1.92 -4.54 -2.75
N ASP A 125 -3.25 -4.47 -2.80
CA ASP A 125 -4.00 -4.07 -3.99
C ASP A 125 -3.65 -2.63 -4.42
N ALA A 126 -3.57 -1.71 -3.46
CA ALA A 126 -3.17 -0.33 -3.74
C ALA A 126 -1.75 -0.23 -4.30
N TYR A 127 -0.80 -1.04 -3.82
CA TYR A 127 0.54 -1.14 -4.41
C TYR A 127 0.49 -1.71 -5.83
N LEU A 128 -0.35 -2.72 -6.08
CA LEU A 128 -0.50 -3.30 -7.42
C LEU A 128 -1.01 -2.25 -8.41
N CYS A 129 -2.06 -1.51 -8.04
CA CYS A 129 -2.61 -0.42 -8.85
C CYS A 129 -1.61 0.72 -9.07
N LEU A 130 -0.81 1.05 -8.05
CA LEU A 130 0.22 2.08 -8.15
C LEU A 130 1.28 1.69 -9.18
N TYR A 131 1.85 0.49 -9.07
CA TYR A 131 2.92 0.03 -9.96
C TYR A 131 2.43 -0.37 -11.35
N SER A 132 1.15 -0.70 -11.54
CA SER A 132 0.58 -0.89 -12.87
C SER A 132 0.44 0.43 -13.65
N SER A 133 0.34 1.55 -12.93
CA SER A 133 0.08 2.87 -13.51
C SER A 133 1.36 3.68 -13.67
N THR A 134 2.28 3.57 -12.70
CA THR A 134 3.50 4.37 -12.61
C THR A 134 4.68 3.51 -12.15
N PRO A 135 5.71 3.29 -12.98
CA PRO A 135 6.86 2.47 -12.59
C PRO A 135 7.74 3.13 -11.51
N VAL A 136 7.73 4.46 -11.45
CA VAL A 136 8.41 5.27 -10.43
C VAL A 136 7.38 6.19 -9.80
N PRO A 137 6.68 5.74 -8.75
CA PRO A 137 5.61 6.53 -8.14
C PRO A 137 6.18 7.69 -7.34
N THR A 138 5.59 8.88 -7.51
CA THR A 138 5.89 10.04 -6.67
C THR A 138 5.33 9.85 -5.27
N ARG A 139 5.84 10.63 -4.30
CA ARG A 139 5.32 10.59 -2.92
C ARG A 139 3.83 10.94 -2.86
N ALA A 140 3.38 11.86 -3.72
CA ALA A 140 1.97 12.22 -3.85
C ALA A 140 1.11 11.07 -4.39
N GLN A 141 1.56 10.37 -5.44
CA GLN A 141 0.85 9.23 -6.03
C GLN A 141 0.77 8.04 -5.05
N TRP A 142 1.88 7.75 -4.38
CA TRP A 142 1.92 6.75 -3.31
C TRP A 142 0.91 7.09 -2.21
N HIS A 143 0.95 8.32 -1.69
CA HIS A 143 0.04 8.75 -0.63
C HIS A 143 -1.43 8.66 -1.07
N HIS A 144 -1.76 9.13 -2.28
CA HIS A 144 -3.11 9.09 -2.81
C HIS A 144 -3.65 7.65 -2.93
N SER A 145 -2.79 6.70 -3.29
CA SER A 145 -3.17 5.29 -3.45
C SER A 145 -3.29 4.56 -2.11
N LEU A 146 -2.37 4.82 -1.16
CA LEU A 146 -2.29 4.07 0.10
C LEU A 146 -3.18 4.63 1.21
N LEU A 147 -3.45 5.95 1.24
CA LEU A 147 -4.27 6.56 2.30
C LEU A 147 -5.69 5.94 2.37
N PRO A 148 -6.43 5.76 1.26
CA PRO A 148 -7.76 5.17 1.30
C PRO A 148 -7.76 3.71 1.74
N ALA A 149 -6.75 2.95 1.27
CA ALA A 149 -6.55 1.55 1.66
C ALA A 149 -6.38 1.40 3.18
N VAL A 150 -5.64 2.30 3.83
CA VAL A 150 -5.46 2.28 5.29
C VAL A 150 -6.70 2.80 6.03
N GLN A 151 -7.48 3.71 5.45
CA GLN A 151 -8.63 4.34 6.12
C GLN A 151 -9.94 3.57 6.04
N GLY A 152 -10.09 2.60 5.13
CA GLY A 152 -11.38 1.92 4.96
C GLY A 152 -12.23 2.46 3.81
N THR A 153 -11.74 3.46 3.08
CA THR A 153 -12.52 4.11 2.01
C THR A 153 -12.26 3.39 0.69
N VAL A 154 -13.32 2.84 0.10
CA VAL A 154 -13.26 2.22 -1.23
C VAL A 154 -13.13 3.34 -2.26
N VAL A 155 -11.96 3.43 -2.90
CA VAL A 155 -11.79 4.28 -4.08
C VAL A 155 -12.30 3.49 -5.27
N SER A 156 -13.39 3.95 -5.87
CA SER A 156 -13.80 3.45 -7.19
C SER A 156 -12.79 3.93 -8.21
N THR A 157 -12.18 2.99 -8.92
CA THR A 157 -11.08 3.18 -9.88
C THR A 157 -11.48 3.86 -11.19
N ASP A 158 -12.61 4.57 -11.26
CA ASP A 158 -13.08 5.20 -12.49
C ASP A 158 -12.54 6.63 -12.70
N ASP A 159 -11.91 7.25 -11.70
CA ASP A 159 -11.40 8.62 -11.79
C ASP A 159 -9.88 8.74 -12.06
N ALA A 160 -9.16 7.62 -12.17
CA ALA A 160 -7.70 7.64 -12.40
C ALA A 160 -7.28 8.10 -13.82
N ALA A 161 -8.23 8.29 -14.74
CA ALA A 161 -7.95 8.67 -16.12
C ALA A 161 -7.99 10.19 -16.40
N ASN A 162 -8.25 11.06 -15.42
CA ASN A 162 -8.43 12.50 -15.68
C ASN A 162 -7.67 13.44 -14.74
N ILE A 163 -6.40 13.14 -14.43
CA ILE A 163 -5.49 14.15 -13.87
C ILE A 163 -4.78 14.85 -15.04
N GLY A 164 -5.57 15.65 -15.77
CA GLY A 164 -5.11 16.27 -17.01
C GLY A 164 -6.01 17.41 -17.51
N ALA A 165 -6.72 18.13 -16.64
CA ALA A 165 -7.29 19.44 -16.96
C ALA A 165 -7.80 20.11 -15.68
N GLY A 166 -7.41 21.37 -15.45
CA GLY A 166 -7.96 22.17 -14.38
C GLY A 166 -9.47 22.33 -14.52
N SER A 167 -10.20 22.11 -13.43
CA SER A 167 -11.52 22.70 -13.24
C SER A 167 -11.80 22.84 -11.75
N ILE A 168 -11.78 24.10 -11.31
CA ILE A 168 -12.29 24.53 -10.01
C ILE A 168 -13.82 24.50 -10.15
N SER A 169 -14.49 23.54 -9.51
CA SER A 169 -15.95 23.57 -9.39
C SER A 169 -16.34 23.82 -7.94
N MET A 170 -16.74 25.07 -7.69
CA MET A 170 -17.49 25.48 -6.52
C MET A 170 -18.83 24.74 -6.44
N GLN A 171 -19.19 24.27 -5.25
CA GLN A 171 -20.58 24.36 -4.79
C GLN A 171 -20.65 24.53 -3.26
N ALA A 172 -21.03 25.76 -2.91
CA ALA A 172 -21.70 26.25 -1.70
C ALA A 172 -22.92 25.37 -1.31
N SER A 173 -23.53 25.39 -0.13
CA SER A 173 -23.40 26.06 1.17
C SER A 173 -24.50 25.47 2.07
N ALA A 174 -24.31 25.42 3.40
CA ALA A 174 -25.35 25.77 4.37
C ALA A 174 -24.76 25.88 5.79
N SER A 175 -24.64 27.12 6.25
CA SER A 175 -24.29 27.55 7.62
C SER A 175 -25.48 27.33 8.57
N LEU A 176 -25.30 27.20 9.90
CA LEU A 176 -25.40 28.24 10.96
C LEU A 176 -25.29 27.59 12.39
N PRO A 177 -25.19 28.33 13.53
CA PRO A 177 -23.97 28.37 14.34
C PRO A 177 -24.11 28.10 15.88
N THR A 178 -22.98 27.72 16.53
CA THR A 178 -22.59 27.96 17.95
C THR A 178 -23.47 27.38 19.09
N PRO A 179 -22.99 27.18 20.36
CA PRO A 179 -21.84 27.82 21.00
C PRO A 179 -20.89 26.94 21.83
N ILE A 180 -19.83 27.61 22.23
CA ILE A 180 -18.77 27.25 23.18
C ILE A 180 -19.33 26.64 24.48
N SER A 181 -18.79 25.49 24.88
CA SER A 181 -18.71 25.11 26.30
C SER A 181 -17.41 24.37 26.58
N THR A 182 -16.55 25.10 27.28
CA THR A 182 -15.32 24.70 27.94
C THR A 182 -15.59 23.67 29.03
N HIS A 183 -15.36 22.39 28.78
CA HIS A 183 -15.09 21.43 29.86
C HIS A 183 -14.01 20.44 29.43
N THR A 184 -12.78 20.76 29.85
CA THR A 184 -11.65 19.86 29.97
C THR A 184 -12.09 18.60 30.73
N SER A 185 -12.08 17.46 30.06
CA SER A 185 -12.16 16.15 30.71
C SER A 185 -11.33 15.20 29.86
N ALA A 186 -10.07 15.06 30.26
CA ALA A 186 -9.17 14.05 29.76
C ALA A 186 -9.75 12.65 30.04
N PRO A 187 -9.76 11.73 29.07
CA PRO A 187 -9.71 10.31 29.38
C PRO A 187 -8.24 9.89 29.46
N SER A 188 -7.94 9.29 30.60
CA SER A 188 -6.65 8.73 30.99
C SER A 188 -6.07 7.80 29.93
N LEU A 189 -4.82 8.10 29.55
CA LEU A 189 -3.90 7.13 28.96
C LEU A 189 -3.64 6.04 30.01
N SER A 190 -4.33 4.92 29.87
CA SER A 190 -3.85 3.64 30.41
C SER A 190 -3.32 2.84 29.22
N PRO A 191 -2.01 2.54 29.13
CA PRO A 191 -1.50 1.64 28.13
C PRO A 191 -1.93 0.23 28.54
N SER A 192 -3.05 -0.23 28.02
CA SER A 192 -3.34 -1.66 27.98
C SER A 192 -2.28 -2.27 27.06
N SER A 193 -1.32 -2.98 27.65
CA SER A 193 -0.30 -3.74 26.93
C SER A 193 -0.96 -4.93 26.21
N SER A 194 -1.78 -4.64 25.20
CA SER A 194 -2.31 -5.61 24.27
C SER A 194 -1.15 -6.08 23.40
N SER A 195 -0.92 -7.38 23.29
CA SER A 195 0.15 -7.94 22.46
C SER A 195 -0.04 -7.51 21.00
N SER A 196 0.59 -6.39 20.62
CA SER A 196 0.42 -5.83 19.29
C SER A 196 1.01 -6.80 18.27
N SER A 197 0.12 -7.38 17.45
CA SER A 197 0.53 -8.30 16.38
C SER A 197 1.56 -7.60 15.48
N VAL A 198 2.46 -8.37 14.85
CA VAL A 198 3.49 -7.80 13.96
C VAL A 198 2.84 -6.96 12.85
N VAL A 199 1.68 -7.40 12.36
CA VAL A 199 0.86 -6.64 11.41
C VAL A 199 0.31 -5.35 12.00
N GLY A 200 -0.23 -5.37 13.22
CA GLY A 200 -0.72 -4.16 13.88
C GLY A 200 0.36 -3.10 14.07
N ARG A 201 1.59 -3.50 14.41
CA ARG A 201 2.75 -2.60 14.48
C ARG A 201 3.10 -2.00 13.12
N TYR A 202 3.10 -2.80 12.06
CA TYR A 202 3.32 -2.33 10.70
C TYR A 202 2.28 -1.29 10.28
N LEU A 203 1.00 -1.60 10.45
CA LEU A 203 -0.08 -0.70 10.04
C LEU A 203 -0.08 0.61 10.84
N SER A 204 0.33 0.55 12.11
CA SER A 204 0.53 1.75 12.93
C SER A 204 1.68 2.61 12.39
N LYS A 205 2.81 1.98 12.01
CA LYS A 205 3.95 2.67 11.38
C LYS A 205 3.54 3.29 10.05
N LEU A 206 2.90 2.53 9.16
CA LEU A 206 2.43 2.99 7.85
C LEU A 206 1.49 4.19 7.98
N ARG A 207 0.56 4.16 8.94
CA ARG A 207 -0.33 5.29 9.24
C ARG A 207 0.45 6.53 9.68
N GLY A 208 1.48 6.35 10.51
CA GLY A 208 2.40 7.42 10.90
C GLY A 208 3.12 8.02 9.69
N THR A 209 3.70 7.17 8.83
CA THR A 209 4.35 7.60 7.59
C THR A 209 3.40 8.38 6.69
N LEU A 210 2.17 7.89 6.48
CA LEU A 210 1.16 8.59 5.67
C LEU A 210 0.84 9.97 6.22
N GLN A 211 0.70 10.13 7.55
CA GLN A 211 0.47 11.43 8.17
C GLN A 211 1.64 12.39 7.99
N THR A 212 2.88 11.90 8.12
CA THR A 212 4.08 12.71 7.84
C THR A 212 4.08 13.19 6.38
N VAL A 213 3.77 12.30 5.43
CA VAL A 213 3.68 12.66 4.02
C VAL A 213 2.56 13.67 3.76
N THR A 214 1.38 13.52 4.39
CA THR A 214 0.31 14.53 4.31
C THR A 214 0.81 15.91 4.75
N GLN A 215 1.55 15.97 5.87
CA GLN A 215 2.06 17.22 6.42
C GLN A 215 3.13 17.87 5.54
N GLN A 216 3.97 17.06 4.89
CA GLN A 216 4.98 17.51 3.92
C GLN A 216 4.31 18.06 2.65
N LEU A 217 3.34 17.34 2.10
CA LEU A 217 2.58 17.78 0.92
C LEU A 217 1.78 19.06 1.17
N ALA A 218 1.30 19.27 2.40
CA ALA A 218 0.59 20.49 2.79
C ALA A 218 1.52 21.70 2.98
N ASN A 219 2.82 21.50 3.21
CA ASN A 219 3.79 22.56 3.47
C ASN A 219 5.03 22.45 2.54
N PRO A 220 4.87 22.64 1.22
CA PRO A 220 5.95 22.47 0.26
C PRO A 220 7.11 23.48 0.43
N ASN A 221 6.91 24.56 1.20
CA ASN A 221 7.88 25.64 1.38
C ASN A 221 8.89 25.41 2.53
N LYS A 222 8.79 24.32 3.29
CA LYS A 222 9.88 23.92 4.18
C LYS A 222 10.84 23.08 3.33
N GLY A 223 11.87 23.76 2.79
CA GLY A 223 12.89 23.19 1.94
C GLY A 223 13.56 21.96 2.55
N ASP A 224 12.97 20.81 2.29
CA ASP A 224 13.72 19.58 2.22
C ASP A 224 14.38 19.61 0.85
N ASP A 225 15.71 19.70 0.85
CA ASP A 225 16.59 19.48 -0.31
C ASP A 225 16.53 17.98 -0.67
N SER A 226 15.33 17.42 -0.74
CA SER A 226 15.10 16.03 -1.10
C SER A 226 15.34 15.95 -2.59
N GLY A 227 16.60 15.65 -2.92
CA GLY A 227 17.03 15.20 -4.23
C GLY A 227 15.99 14.27 -4.85
N GLY A 228 15.84 14.42 -6.17
CA GLY A 228 14.68 13.98 -6.95
C GLY A 228 14.03 12.70 -6.44
N GLU A 229 12.69 12.73 -6.34
CA GLU A 229 11.84 11.59 -6.00
C GLU A 229 12.06 10.45 -7.01
N ASP A 230 13.09 9.65 -6.77
CA ASP A 230 13.50 8.48 -7.55
C ASP A 230 12.62 7.24 -7.26
N GLY A 231 11.58 7.41 -6.44
CA GLY A 231 10.65 6.36 -6.04
C GLY A 231 11.17 5.45 -4.92
N SER A 232 12.42 5.63 -4.45
CA SER A 232 13.02 4.81 -3.38
C SER A 232 12.16 4.72 -2.13
N PHE A 233 11.50 5.82 -1.77
CA PHE A 233 10.56 5.88 -0.65
C PHE A 233 9.43 4.85 -0.74
N ALA A 234 8.77 4.71 -1.90
CA ALA A 234 7.67 3.76 -2.08
C ALA A 234 8.15 2.31 -1.98
N GLU A 235 9.40 2.08 -2.38
CA GLU A 235 10.04 0.78 -2.33
C GLU A 235 10.46 0.38 -0.91
N GLU A 236 11.01 1.31 -0.12
CA GLU A 236 11.34 1.08 1.28
C GLU A 236 10.11 0.68 2.11
N GLU A 237 8.99 1.36 1.88
CA GLU A 237 7.71 1.03 2.52
C GLU A 237 7.14 -0.32 2.05
N LEU A 238 7.33 -0.67 0.77
CA LEU A 238 7.00 -2.01 0.26
C LEU A 238 7.89 -3.09 0.89
N LYS A 239 9.20 -2.86 1.03
CA LYS A 239 10.11 -3.79 1.72
C LYS A 239 9.69 -4.00 3.18
N GLU A 240 9.23 -2.94 3.85
CA GLU A 240 8.71 -3.06 5.21
C GLU A 240 7.44 -3.91 5.28
N LEU A 241 6.49 -3.70 4.36
CA LEU A 241 5.31 -4.57 4.22
C LEU A 241 5.72 -6.04 4.08
N VAL A 242 6.69 -6.31 3.19
CA VAL A 242 7.21 -7.64 2.93
C VAL A 242 7.80 -8.28 4.18
N ARG A 243 8.63 -7.57 4.95
CA ARG A 243 9.21 -8.07 6.21
C ARG A 243 8.13 -8.46 7.21
N CYS A 244 7.08 -7.66 7.32
CA CYS A 244 5.95 -7.96 8.19
C CYS A 244 5.17 -9.20 7.72
N CYS A 245 4.96 -9.35 6.42
CA CYS A 245 4.33 -10.53 5.84
C CYS A 245 5.18 -11.79 5.99
N VAL A 246 6.51 -11.70 5.93
CA VAL A 246 7.41 -12.82 6.24
C VAL A 246 7.22 -13.31 7.68
N ALA A 247 7.20 -12.39 8.65
CA ALA A 247 7.02 -12.74 10.05
C ALA A 247 5.65 -13.39 10.30
N SER A 248 4.58 -12.80 9.79
CA SER A 248 3.22 -13.32 9.95
C SER A 248 3.00 -14.62 9.18
N GLY A 249 3.53 -14.74 7.96
CA GLY A 249 3.46 -15.95 7.14
C GLY A 249 4.19 -17.14 7.77
N ARG A 250 5.34 -16.91 8.43
CA ARG A 250 6.04 -17.96 9.20
C ARG A 250 5.19 -18.49 10.36
N ARG A 251 4.44 -17.61 11.03
CA ARG A 251 3.50 -17.99 12.10
C ARG A 251 2.33 -18.77 11.51
N ALA A 252 1.69 -18.23 10.47
CA ALA A 252 0.56 -18.86 9.78
C ALA A 252 0.91 -20.24 9.24
N ALA A 253 2.09 -20.44 8.63
CA ALA A 253 2.53 -21.73 8.09
C ALA A 253 2.66 -22.87 9.13
N ARG A 254 2.69 -22.53 10.42
CA ARG A 254 2.76 -23.47 11.55
C ARG A 254 1.39 -23.69 12.21
N HIS A 255 0.34 -23.04 11.70
CA HIS A 255 -0.99 -23.12 12.30
C HIS A 255 -1.57 -24.54 12.14
N PRO A 256 -2.09 -25.15 13.21
CA PRO A 256 -2.56 -26.54 13.18
C PRO A 256 -3.80 -26.74 12.29
N ALA A 257 -4.57 -25.68 12.04
CA ALA A 257 -5.73 -25.73 11.16
C ALA A 257 -5.39 -25.84 9.66
N LEU A 258 -4.13 -25.64 9.27
CA LEU A 258 -3.73 -25.74 7.87
C LEU A 258 -3.37 -27.16 7.49
N SER A 259 -3.79 -27.58 6.29
CA SER A 259 -3.32 -28.82 5.70
C SER A 259 -1.82 -28.78 5.44
N LYS A 260 -1.17 -29.95 5.35
CA LYS A 260 0.27 -30.05 5.02
C LYS A 260 0.62 -29.36 3.70
N THR A 261 -0.28 -29.44 2.72
CA THR A 261 -0.15 -28.81 1.40
C THR A 261 -0.25 -27.29 1.49
N GLU A 262 -1.22 -26.75 2.23
CA GLU A 262 -1.35 -25.30 2.43
C GLU A 262 -0.16 -24.74 3.21
N GLY A 263 0.23 -25.40 4.31
CA GLY A 263 1.41 -25.00 5.07
C GLY A 263 2.68 -25.00 4.22
N LYS A 264 2.81 -25.93 3.24
CA LYS A 264 3.90 -25.91 2.26
C LYS A 264 3.80 -24.70 1.33
N ALA A 265 2.62 -24.42 0.78
CA ALA A 265 2.41 -23.26 -0.10
C ALA A 265 2.76 -21.93 0.59
N VAL A 266 2.35 -21.75 1.86
CA VAL A 266 2.68 -20.56 2.65
C VAL A 266 4.20 -20.43 2.86
N ARG A 267 4.91 -21.55 3.08
CA ARG A 267 6.38 -21.52 3.19
C ARG A 267 7.06 -21.09 1.90
N GLU A 268 6.56 -21.52 0.74
CA GLU A 268 7.08 -21.06 -0.56
C GLU A 268 6.80 -19.56 -0.76
N MET A 269 5.61 -19.06 -0.42
CA MET A 269 5.30 -17.63 -0.44
C MET A 269 6.25 -16.83 0.47
N VAL A 270 6.47 -17.32 1.69
CA VAL A 270 7.41 -16.72 2.65
C VAL A 270 8.85 -16.72 2.13
N LYS A 271 9.24 -17.73 1.33
CA LYS A 271 10.55 -17.79 0.70
C LYS A 271 10.69 -16.73 -0.39
N VAL A 272 9.71 -16.62 -1.29
CA VAL A 272 9.63 -15.54 -2.30
C VAL A 272 9.81 -14.16 -1.66
N LEU A 273 9.10 -13.90 -0.56
CA LEU A 273 9.19 -12.63 0.16
C LEU A 273 10.58 -12.39 0.79
N GLN A 274 11.25 -13.45 1.26
CA GLN A 274 12.61 -13.33 1.80
C GLN A 274 13.64 -13.06 0.70
N ASP A 275 13.51 -13.75 -0.43
CA ASP A 275 14.40 -13.58 -1.57
C ASP A 275 14.31 -12.13 -2.07
N TYR A 276 13.10 -11.57 -2.16
CA TYR A 276 12.89 -10.16 -2.50
C TYR A 276 13.42 -9.17 -1.45
N ALA A 277 13.21 -9.44 -0.16
CA ALA A 277 13.67 -8.53 0.89
C ALA A 277 15.21 -8.53 1.05
N GLY A 278 15.86 -9.64 0.68
CA GLY A 278 17.32 -9.81 0.73
C GLY A 278 18.03 -9.43 -0.57
N SER A 279 17.30 -9.27 -1.68
CA SER A 279 17.90 -8.86 -2.93
C SER A 279 18.08 -7.35 -2.99
N SER A 280 19.29 -6.90 -3.33
CA SER A 280 19.58 -5.50 -3.69
C SER A 280 19.00 -5.10 -5.05
N THR A 281 17.95 -5.79 -5.52
CA THR A 281 17.43 -5.76 -6.91
C THR A 281 16.88 -4.41 -7.37
N LEU A 282 16.94 -3.38 -6.53
CA LEU A 282 16.24 -2.12 -6.77
C LEU A 282 17.09 -0.87 -6.56
N GLU A 283 18.38 -0.99 -6.24
CA GLU A 283 19.30 0.14 -6.39
C GLU A 283 19.36 0.51 -7.89
N TRP A 284 18.87 1.71 -8.23
CA TRP A 284 19.00 2.34 -9.55
C TRP A 284 20.26 3.19 -9.59
#